data_AF-A0A1V4HN73-F1
#
_entry.id   AF-A0A1V4HN73-F1
#
_cell.length_a   1.000
_cell.length_b   1.000
_cell.length_c   1.000
_cell.angle_alpha   90.00
_cell.angle_beta   90.00
_cell.angle_gamma   90.00
#
_symmetry.space_group_name_H-M   'P 1'
#
loop_
_entity.id
_entity.type
_entity.pdbx_description
1 polymer ?
#
loop_
_entity_poly.entity_id
_entity_poly.type
_entity_poly.pdbx_seq_one_letter_code
_entity_poly.pdbx_strand_id
1 'polypeptide(L)'
;MNQIIPANRKFMAYWLFNLILGIPTPHVLIYTIFGFYGFMARPAAQERYMAIAALCIYVLVWVVGNYIVLRKEDRGTKLGMLVLSLLPLTVSAYISFKIIAVLSS
;
A
#
# COMPACT_ATOMS: atom_id res chain seq x y z
N MET A 1 22.79 -11.00 -22.97
CA MET A 1 22.26 -11.71 -21.78
C MET A 1 22.45 -10.96 -20.45
N ASN A 2 23.54 -10.21 -20.22
CA ASN A 2 23.81 -9.54 -18.92
C ASN A 2 22.83 -8.40 -18.52
N GLN A 3 22.00 -7.88 -19.43
CA GLN A 3 21.01 -6.84 -19.10
C GLN A 3 19.65 -7.40 -18.65
N ILE A 4 19.38 -8.69 -18.87
CA ILE A 4 18.09 -9.35 -18.56
C ILE A 4 17.96 -9.57 -17.03
N ILE A 5 19.05 -9.96 -16.39
CA ILE A 5 19.11 -10.26 -14.95
C ILE A 5 18.80 -9.03 -14.06
N PRO A 6 19.42 -7.84 -14.27
CA PRO A 6 19.13 -6.67 -13.45
C PRO A 6 17.72 -6.10 -13.68
N ALA A 7 17.16 -6.25 -14.88
CA ALA A 7 15.77 -5.85 -15.15
C ALA A 7 14.78 -6.71 -14.36
N ASN A 8 14.97 -8.04 -14.36
CA ASN A 8 14.13 -8.97 -13.59
C ASN A 8 14.18 -8.71 -12.08
N ARG A 9 15.36 -8.40 -11.53
CA ARG A 9 15.49 -8.11 -10.09
C ARG A 9 14.72 -6.86 -9.66
N LYS A 10 14.73 -5.80 -10.48
CA LYS A 10 13.95 -4.57 -10.19
C LYS A 10 12.46 -4.83 -10.25
N PHE A 11 12.00 -5.56 -11.27
CA PHE A 11 10.59 -5.90 -11.43
C PHE A 11 10.11 -6.74 -10.24
N MET A 12 10.89 -7.74 -9.84
CA MET A 12 10.62 -8.54 -8.64
C MET A 12 10.59 -7.68 -7.37
N ALA A 13 11.53 -6.75 -7.19
CA ALA A 13 11.54 -5.84 -6.05
C ALA A 13 10.30 -4.94 -6.01
N TYR A 14 9.85 -4.44 -7.16
CA TYR A 14 8.62 -3.66 -7.29
C TYR A 14 7.38 -4.47 -6.88
N TRP A 15 7.25 -5.71 -7.36
CA TRP A 15 6.13 -6.58 -6.99
C TRP A 15 6.15 -6.94 -5.51
N LEU A 16 7.31 -7.32 -4.99
CA LEU A 16 7.47 -7.68 -3.59
C LEU A 16 7.18 -6.50 -2.67
N PHE A 17 7.66 -5.30 -3.02
CA PHE A 17 7.38 -4.08 -2.27
C PHE A 17 5.88 -3.81 -2.15
N ASN A 18 5.15 -3.85 -3.27
CA ASN A 18 3.71 -3.58 -3.26
C ASN A 18 2.90 -4.73 -2.63
N LEU A 19 3.36 -5.98 -2.72
CA LEU A 19 2.74 -7.09 -1.99
C LEU A 19 2.91 -6.94 -0.47
N ILE A 20 4.10 -6.61 0.01
CA ILE A 20 4.35 -6.40 1.45
C ILE A 20 3.55 -5.20 1.95
N LEU A 21 3.54 -4.10 1.19
CA LEU A 21 2.78 -2.90 1.54
C LEU A 21 1.26 -3.13 1.51
N GLY A 22 0.81 -4.14 0.77
CA GLY A 22 -0.59 -4.56 0.74
C GLY A 22 -1.09 -5.13 2.07
N ILE A 23 -0.23 -5.77 2.87
CA ILE A 23 -0.58 -6.41 4.14
C ILE A 23 -1.14 -5.42 5.19
N PRO A 24 -0.51 -4.27 5.48
CA PRO A 24 -1.07 -3.30 6.43
C PRO A 24 -2.28 -2.53 5.89
N THR A 25 -2.57 -2.59 4.59
CA THR A 25 -3.62 -1.78 3.93
C THR A 25 -5.00 -1.92 4.58
N PRO A 26 -5.51 -3.13 4.89
CA PRO A 26 -6.81 -3.27 5.55
C PRO A 26 -6.85 -2.56 6.90
N HIS A 27 -5.79 -2.66 7.69
CA HIS A 27 -5.72 -2.00 9.00
C HIS A 27 -5.71 -0.49 8.86
N VAL A 28 -4.90 0.06 7.95
CA VAL A 28 -4.85 1.51 7.69
C VAL A 28 -6.22 2.01 7.22
N LEU A 29 -6.88 1.30 6.30
CA LEU A 29 -8.21 1.66 5.81
C LEU A 29 -9.28 1.60 6.89
N ILE A 30 -9.33 0.52 7.67
CA ILE A 30 -10.27 0.36 8.78
C ILE A 30 -10.06 1.47 9.82
N TYR A 31 -8.81 1.72 10.21
CA TYR A 31 -8.46 2.78 11.15
C TYR A 31 -8.85 4.17 10.63
N THR A 32 -8.66 4.41 9.32
CA THR A 32 -9.03 5.66 8.67
C THR A 32 -10.56 5.84 8.65
N ILE A 33 -11.31 4.80 8.27
CA ILE A 33 -12.77 4.82 8.24
C ILE A 33 -13.33 5.11 9.63
N PHE A 34 -12.84 4.42 10.67
CA PHE A 34 -13.28 4.67 12.04
C PHE A 34 -12.87 6.06 12.56
N GLY A 35 -11.66 6.52 12.26
CA GLY A 35 -11.20 7.84 12.68
C GLY A 35 -12.00 8.99 12.05
N PHE A 36 -12.55 8.83 10.85
CA PHE A 36 -13.36 9.87 10.21
C PHE A 36 -14.86 9.77 10.49
N TYR A 37 -15.42 8.57 10.40
CA TYR A 37 -16.88 8.37 10.48
C TYR A 37 -17.35 7.99 11.89
N GLY A 38 -16.45 7.47 12.73
CA GLY A 38 -16.81 6.87 14.01
C GLY A 38 -17.57 5.56 13.83
N PHE A 39 -17.52 4.68 14.84
CA PHE A 39 -18.29 3.44 14.82
C PHE A 39 -19.59 3.55 15.63
N MET A 40 -19.51 4.10 16.86
CA MET A 40 -20.66 4.27 17.76
C MET A 40 -20.82 5.68 18.31
N ALA A 41 -19.82 6.55 18.15
CA ALA A 41 -19.85 7.94 18.57
C ALA A 41 -19.04 8.80 17.60
N ARG A 42 -19.25 10.12 17.63
CA ARG A 42 -18.48 11.06 16.81
C ARG A 42 -17.00 10.95 17.21
N PRO A 43 -16.09 10.68 16.25
CA PRO A 43 -14.69 10.49 16.59
C PRO A 43 -14.10 11.80 17.10
N ALA A 44 -13.27 11.68 18.13
CA ALA A 44 -12.60 12.84 18.73
C ALA A 44 -11.68 13.50 17.71
N ALA A 45 -11.40 14.79 17.88
CA ALA A 45 -10.51 15.52 16.96
C ALA A 45 -9.14 14.82 16.84
N GLN A 46 -8.62 14.29 17.94
CA GLN A 46 -7.38 13.53 17.98
C GLN A 46 -7.41 12.26 17.10
N GLU A 47 -8.50 11.49 17.12
CA GLU A 47 -8.62 10.25 16.33
C GLU A 47 -8.62 10.54 14.82
N ARG A 48 -9.25 11.66 14.42
CA ARG A 48 -9.21 12.13 13.03
C ARG A 48 -7.80 12.49 12.60
N TYR A 49 -7.06 13.23 13.44
CA TYR A 49 -5.67 13.59 13.13
C TYR A 49 -4.76 12.36 13.04
N MET A 50 -4.94 11.37 13.92
CA MET A 50 -4.16 10.13 13.87
C MET A 50 -4.50 9.29 12.63
N ALA A 51 -5.78 9.20 12.25
CA ALA A 51 -6.22 8.54 11.02
C ALA A 51 -5.63 9.20 9.77
N ILE A 52 -5.67 10.53 9.69
CA ILE A 52 -5.05 11.30 8.61
C ILE A 52 -3.55 11.03 8.57
N ALA A 53 -2.87 11.10 9.72
CA ALA A 53 -1.43 10.86 9.79
C ALA A 53 -1.06 9.45 9.30
N ALA A 54 -1.81 8.43 9.73
CA ALA A 54 -1.60 7.05 9.29
C ALA A 54 -1.78 6.90 7.77
N LEU A 55 -2.83 7.50 7.20
CA LEU A 55 -3.08 7.50 5.76
C LEU A 55 -1.97 8.23 5.00
N CYS A 56 -1.56 9.41 5.47
CA CYS A 56 -0.48 10.20 4.87
C CYS A 56 0.84 9.44 4.87
N ILE A 57 1.21 8.82 5.99
CA ILE A 57 2.44 8.01 6.09
C ILE A 57 2.36 6.83 5.13
N TYR A 58 1.22 6.12 5.08
CA TYR A 58 1.04 4.99 4.17
C TYR A 58 1.19 5.41 2.70
N VAL A 59 0.53 6.49 2.28
CA VAL A 59 0.63 7.02 0.91
C VAL A 59 2.07 7.47 0.61
N LEU A 60 2.74 8.11 1.56
CA LEU A 60 4.13 8.56 1.39
C LEU A 60 5.06 7.38 1.18
N VAL A 61 4.94 6.32 1.99
CA VAL A 61 5.71 5.08 1.84
C VAL A 61 5.45 4.46 0.46
N TRP A 62 4.19 4.38 0.04
CA TRP A 62 3.81 3.84 -1.27
C TRP A 62 4.43 4.62 -2.43
N VAL A 63 4.29 5.96 -2.43
CA VAL A 63 4.80 6.82 -3.50
C VAL A 63 6.32 6.83 -3.53
N VAL A 64 6.98 7.01 -2.39
CA VAL A 64 8.44 7.07 -2.30
C VAL A 64 9.07 5.72 -2.65
N GLY A 65 8.51 4.61 -2.14
CA GLY A 65 9.02 3.28 -2.44
C GLY A 65 8.92 2.93 -3.92
N ASN A 66 7.76 3.18 -4.55
CA ASN A 66 7.61 2.99 -5.99
C ASN A 66 8.50 3.93 -6.80
N TYR A 67 8.65 5.19 -6.38
CA TYR A 67 9.55 6.14 -7.04
C TYR A 67 11.01 5.69 -7.02
N ILE A 68 11.51 5.18 -5.89
CA ILE A 68 12.89 4.69 -5.75
C ILE A 68 13.13 3.49 -6.68
N VAL A 69 12.21 2.54 -6.71
CA VAL A 69 12.33 1.32 -7.54
C VAL A 69 12.26 1.67 -9.03
N LEU A 70 11.40 2.61 -9.41
CA LEU A 70 11.15 3.00 -10.80
C LEU A 70 11.98 4.21 -11.27
N ARG A 71 12.96 4.67 -10.48
CA ARG A 71 13.67 5.96 -10.73
C ARG A 71 14.28 6.09 -12.14
N LYS A 72 14.70 4.97 -12.74
CA LYS A 72 15.39 4.93 -14.05
C LYS A 72 14.45 4.71 -15.25
N GLU A 73 13.16 4.49 -15.01
CA GLU A 73 12.17 4.26 -16.08
C GLU A 73 11.68 5.59 -16.69
N ASP A 74 11.06 5.54 -17.86
CA ASP A 74 10.43 6.72 -18.47
C ASP A 74 9.17 7.15 -17.69
N ARG A 75 8.72 8.39 -17.89
CA ARG A 75 7.57 8.94 -17.16
C ARG A 75 6.27 8.16 -17.40
N GLY A 76 6.04 7.66 -18.62
CA GLY A 76 4.87 6.88 -18.97
C GLY A 76 4.86 5.53 -18.26
N THR A 77 5.99 4.82 -18.28
CA THR A 77 6.16 3.56 -17.54
C THR A 77 6.05 3.76 -16.03
N LYS A 78 6.60 4.86 -15.47
CA LYS A 78 6.42 5.17 -14.04
C LYS A 78 4.96 5.31 -13.64
N LEU A 79 4.17 6.06 -14.41
CA LEU A 79 2.74 6.25 -14.14
C LEU A 79 1.96 4.95 -14.36
N GLY A 80 2.24 4.23 -15.44
CA GLY A 80 1.62 2.95 -15.73
C GLY A 80 1.88 1.93 -14.62
N MET A 81 3.12 1.85 -14.14
CA MET A 81 3.49 0.98 -13.03
C MET A 81 2.88 1.47 -11.71
N LEU A 82 2.81 2.77 -11.42
CA LEU A 82 2.09 3.25 -10.23
C LEU A 82 0.62 2.82 -10.23
N VAL A 83 -0.08 2.91 -11.36
CA VAL A 83 -1.47 2.41 -11.47
C VAL A 83 -1.50 0.89 -11.32
N LEU A 84 -0.58 0.18 -11.96
CA LEU A 84 -0.47 -1.28 -11.86
C LEU A 84 -0.23 -1.74 -10.42
N SER A 85 0.41 -0.91 -9.58
CA SER A 85 0.71 -1.24 -8.19
C SER A 85 -0.53 -1.42 -7.31
N LEU A 86 -1.68 -0.88 -7.74
CA LEU A 86 -2.96 -1.11 -7.08
C LEU A 86 -3.39 -2.58 -7.12
N LEU A 87 -3.01 -3.33 -8.16
CA LEU A 87 -3.34 -4.76 -8.26
C LEU A 87 -2.66 -5.60 -7.15
N PRO A 88 -1.33 -5.60 -6.98
CA PRO A 88 -0.70 -6.34 -5.90
C PRO A 88 -1.11 -5.82 -4.52
N LEU A 89 -1.37 -4.51 -4.38
CA LEU A 89 -1.88 -3.94 -3.13
C LEU A 89 -3.26 -4.50 -2.77
N THR A 90 -4.22 -4.49 -3.71
CA THR A 90 -5.59 -4.98 -3.46
C THR A 90 -5.63 -6.48 -3.21
N VAL A 91 -4.88 -7.27 -3.99
CA VAL A 91 -4.81 -8.72 -3.81
C VAL A 91 -4.19 -9.06 -2.45
N SER A 92 -3.06 -8.45 -2.10
CA SER A 92 -2.41 -8.69 -0.81
C SER A 92 -3.27 -8.21 0.36
N ALA A 93 -3.94 -7.06 0.24
CA ALA A 93 -4.88 -6.56 1.23
C ALA A 93 -6.05 -7.54 1.45
N TYR A 94 -6.63 -8.07 0.37
CA TYR A 94 -7.71 -9.06 0.45
C TYR A 94 -7.25 -10.35 1.16
N ILE A 95 -6.10 -10.88 0.78
CA ILE A 95 -5.53 -12.09 1.41
C ILE A 95 -5.26 -11.83 2.89
N SER A 96 -4.62 -10.70 3.23
CA SER A 96 -4.34 -10.33 4.62
C SER A 96 -5.63 -10.22 5.44
N PHE A 97 -6.65 -9.55 4.92
CA PHE A 97 -7.96 -9.44 5.57
C PHE A 97 -8.60 -10.82 5.81
N LYS A 98 -8.56 -11.70 4.82
CA LYS A 98 -9.08 -13.08 4.96
C LYS A 98 -8.36 -13.88 6.03
N ILE A 99 -7.02 -13.79 6.10
CA ILE A 99 -6.22 -14.48 7.11
C ILE A 99 -6.59 -13.97 8.51
N ILE A 100 -6.67 -12.65 8.69
CA ILE A 100 -7.04 -12.05 9.98
C ILE A 100 -8.44 -12.50 10.40
N ALA A 101 -9.40 -12.48 9.48
CA ALA A 101 -10.77 -12.89 9.74
C ALA A 101 -10.85 -14.36 10.21
N VAL A 102 -10.11 -15.28 9.57
CA VAL A 102 -10.07 -16.70 9.96
C VAL A 102 -9.36 -16.90 11.30
N LEU A 103 -8.33 -16.13 11.61
CA LEU A 103 -7.62 -16.24 12.90
C LEU A 103 -8.41 -15.62 14.07
N SER A 104 -9.34 -14.70 13.78
CA SER A 104 -10.19 -14.04 14.76
C SER A 104 -11.51 -14.77 15.06
N SER A 105 -11.83 -15.84 14.32
CA SER A 105 -13.03 -16.68 14.49
C SER A 105 -12.74 -17.91 15.33
#